data_AF-A0A319DHF9-F1
#
_entry.id   AF-A0A319DHF9-F1
#
_cell.length_a   1.000
_cell.length_b   1.000
_cell.length_c   1.000
_cell.angle_alpha   90.00
_cell.angle_beta   90.00
_cell.angle_gamma   90.00
#
_symmetry.space_group_name_H-M   'P 1'
#
loop_
_entity.id
_entity.type
_entity.pdbx_description
1 polymer ?
#
loop_
_entity_poly.entity_id
_entity_poly.type
_entity_poly.pdbx_seq_one_letter_code
_entity_poly.pdbx_strand_id
1 'polypeptide(L)'
;MGYPTAQDIHQFFLQLRDYPTGHNQFFLAAPEDSKWQITGQHPFSGSWNKAAFLAEIWSSNSTLIAAPGPCFIMPGGLDSIVCDGRGRAAVELRAVHTTTKVLGLSYDQQYSWHCEFDASGTLRAVRIYLDSIHAEKVLVAERETQKARRDSMVPSGVKI
;
A
#
# COMPACT_ATOMS: atom_id res chain seq x y z
N MET A 1 30.12 1.42 -3.28
CA MET A 1 28.65 1.29 -3.30
C MET A 1 28.29 0.09 -2.45
N GLY A 2 27.27 0.23 -1.60
CA GLY A 2 26.83 -0.78 -0.65
C GLY A 2 25.32 -0.67 -0.44
N TYR A 3 24.77 -1.59 0.34
CA TYR A 3 23.34 -1.59 0.67
C TYR A 3 22.89 -0.26 1.29
N PRO A 4 21.61 0.12 1.09
CA PRO A 4 21.10 1.42 1.54
C PRO A 4 21.12 1.50 3.07
N THR A 5 21.45 2.69 3.58
CA THR A 5 21.40 2.99 5.01
C THR A 5 19.97 3.27 5.46
N ALA A 6 19.72 3.30 6.77
CA ALA A 6 18.43 3.74 7.32
C ALA A 6 18.04 5.15 6.82
N GLN A 7 19.02 6.04 6.63
CA GLN A 7 18.77 7.38 6.08
C GLN A 7 18.28 7.32 4.63
N ASP A 8 18.92 6.50 3.79
CA ASP A 8 18.53 6.33 2.39
C ASP A 8 17.11 5.74 2.28
N ILE A 9 16.83 4.72 3.09
CA ILE A 9 15.50 4.09 3.18
C ILE A 9 14.46 5.09 3.65
N HIS A 10 14.77 5.89 4.69
CA HIS A 10 13.85 6.92 5.17
C HIS A 10 13.49 7.91 4.06
N GLN A 11 14.49 8.48 3.37
CA GLN A 11 14.25 9.42 2.27
C GLN A 11 13.43 8.78 1.15
N PHE A 12 13.69 7.51 0.83
CA PHE A 12 12.91 6.77 -0.15
C PHE A 12 11.44 6.62 0.26
N PHE A 13 11.16 6.23 1.50
CA PHE A 13 9.79 6.04 2.01
C PHE A 13 9.02 7.34 2.24
N LEU A 14 9.70 8.50 2.38
CA LEU A 14 9.02 9.80 2.48
C LEU A 14 8.14 10.11 1.26
N GLN A 15 8.45 9.54 0.10
CA GLN A 15 7.64 9.69 -1.11
C GLN A 15 6.19 9.18 -0.93
N LEU A 16 5.96 8.23 -0.01
CA LEU A 16 4.63 7.69 0.29
C LEU A 16 3.74 8.65 1.11
N ARG A 17 4.20 9.87 1.40
CA ARG A 17 3.35 10.91 2.00
C ARG A 17 2.46 11.61 0.99
N ASP A 18 2.90 11.66 -0.27
CA ASP A 18 2.31 12.51 -1.31
C ASP A 18 1.63 11.67 -2.38
N TYR A 19 0.30 11.57 -2.30
CA TYR A 19 -0.51 10.91 -3.33
C TYR A 19 -0.97 11.91 -4.41
N PRO A 20 -0.94 11.53 -5.71
CA PRO A 20 -0.39 10.30 -6.28
C PRO A 20 1.10 10.39 -6.65
N THR A 21 1.67 11.60 -6.71
CA THR A 21 2.98 11.86 -7.33
C THR A 21 4.12 11.13 -6.65
N GLY A 22 4.23 11.22 -5.32
CA GLY A 22 5.27 10.54 -4.57
C GLY A 22 5.09 9.02 -4.58
N HIS A 23 3.85 8.54 -4.55
CA HIS A 23 3.57 7.11 -4.69
C HIS A 23 4.06 6.57 -6.04
N ASN A 24 3.81 7.31 -7.13
CA ASN A 24 4.32 6.94 -8.44
C ASN A 24 5.86 6.90 -8.47
N GLN A 25 6.53 7.88 -7.88
CA GLN A 25 8.00 7.90 -7.79
C GLN A 25 8.53 6.68 -7.02
N PHE A 26 7.87 6.32 -5.91
CA PHE A 26 8.25 5.19 -5.08
C PHE A 26 8.17 3.87 -5.85
N PHE A 27 7.07 3.63 -6.56
CA PHE A 27 6.92 2.40 -7.35
C PHE A 27 7.76 2.40 -8.64
N LEU A 28 8.09 3.56 -9.21
CA LEU A 28 8.99 3.65 -10.36
C LEU A 28 10.41 3.21 -10.01
N ALA A 29 10.86 3.41 -8.77
CA ALA A 29 12.19 2.99 -8.32
C ALA A 29 12.32 1.46 -8.14
N ALA A 30 11.21 0.75 -7.99
CA ALA A 30 11.20 -0.71 -7.92
C ALA A 30 11.16 -1.32 -9.34
N PRO A 31 11.95 -2.36 -9.66
CA PRO A 31 11.87 -3.09 -10.93
C PRO A 31 10.52 -3.79 -11.14
N GLU A 32 10.12 -4.04 -12.39
CA GLU A 32 8.87 -4.75 -12.72
C GLU A 32 8.82 -6.17 -12.14
N ASP A 33 9.96 -6.85 -12.06
CA ASP A 33 10.11 -8.19 -11.51
C ASP A 33 10.28 -8.22 -9.98
N SER A 34 10.24 -7.07 -9.31
CA SER A 34 10.28 -7.02 -7.85
C SER A 34 9.06 -7.73 -7.23
N LYS A 35 9.28 -8.40 -6.10
CA LYS A 35 8.29 -9.27 -5.46
C LYS A 35 7.51 -8.51 -4.39
N TRP A 36 6.18 -8.59 -4.43
CA TRP A 36 5.30 -7.94 -3.48
C TRP A 36 4.39 -8.96 -2.85
N GLN A 37 4.31 -8.96 -1.52
CA GLN A 37 3.47 -9.89 -0.78
C GLN A 37 2.69 -9.13 0.29
N ILE A 38 1.38 -9.37 0.36
CA ILE A 38 0.57 -9.05 1.54
C ILE A 38 0.38 -10.36 2.30
N THR A 39 0.84 -10.39 3.54
CA THR A 39 0.85 -11.61 4.36
C THR A 39 -0.54 -11.91 4.95
N GLY A 40 -0.70 -13.10 5.56
CA GLY A 40 -1.93 -13.48 6.26
C GLY A 40 -2.88 -14.38 5.47
N GLN A 41 -4.11 -14.51 5.99
CA GLN A 41 -5.22 -15.28 5.43
C GLN A 41 -6.49 -14.43 5.39
N HIS A 42 -6.45 -13.33 4.64
CA HIS A 42 -7.58 -12.42 4.47
C HIS A 42 -7.77 -12.05 2.99
N PRO A 43 -8.87 -11.39 2.58
CA PRO A 43 -9.18 -11.15 1.17
C PRO A 43 -8.17 -10.29 0.39
N PHE A 44 -7.16 -9.73 1.05
CA PHE A 44 -6.10 -8.92 0.44
C PHE A 44 -4.74 -9.62 0.46
N SER A 45 -4.62 -10.79 1.08
CA SER A 45 -3.37 -11.54 1.14
C SER A 45 -3.05 -12.16 -0.22
N GLY A 46 -1.76 -12.22 -0.56
CA GLY A 46 -1.30 -12.78 -1.83
C GLY A 46 0.13 -12.37 -2.16
N SER A 47 0.60 -12.83 -3.32
CA SER A 47 1.96 -12.58 -3.82
C SER A 47 1.90 -12.22 -5.30
N TRP A 48 2.68 -11.20 -5.69
CA TRP A 48 2.69 -10.63 -7.03
C TRP A 48 4.10 -10.19 -7.42
N ASN A 49 4.31 -9.97 -8.71
CA ASN A 49 5.35 -9.03 -9.15
C ASN A 49 4.82 -7.58 -9.05
N LYS A 50 5.66 -6.58 -9.28
CA LYS A 50 5.26 -5.17 -9.18
C LYS A 50 4.07 -4.83 -10.07
N ALA A 51 4.13 -5.23 -11.33
CA ALA A 51 3.09 -4.92 -12.32
C ALA A 51 1.71 -5.42 -11.87
N ALA A 52 1.62 -6.69 -11.46
CA ALA A 52 0.39 -7.29 -10.99
C ALA A 52 -0.06 -6.70 -9.64
N PHE A 53 0.87 -6.42 -8.72
CA PHE A 53 0.56 -5.75 -7.46
C PHE A 53 -0.10 -4.38 -7.71
N LEU A 54 0.46 -3.58 -8.60
CA LEU A 54 -0.07 -2.25 -8.92
C LEU A 54 -1.46 -2.33 -9.58
N ALA A 55 -1.64 -3.25 -10.53
CA ALA A 55 -2.89 -3.40 -11.25
C ALA A 55 -4.02 -3.97 -10.38
N GLU A 56 -3.75 -5.05 -9.64
CA GLU A 56 -4.77 -5.82 -8.93
C GLU A 56 -5.07 -5.30 -7.53
N ILE A 57 -4.03 -4.83 -6.83
CA ILE A 57 -4.13 -4.46 -5.42
C ILE A 57 -4.10 -2.95 -5.26
N TRP A 58 -3.04 -2.30 -5.73
CA TRP A 58 -2.86 -0.87 -5.46
C TRP A 58 -3.94 -0.01 -6.10
N SER A 59 -4.16 -0.19 -7.41
CA SER A 59 -5.17 0.55 -8.16
C SER A 59 -6.58 0.27 -7.61
N SER A 60 -6.92 -1.01 -7.44
CA SER A 60 -8.22 -1.45 -6.91
C SER A 60 -8.51 -0.84 -5.54
N ASN A 61 -7.59 -0.94 -4.58
CA ASN A 61 -7.80 -0.41 -3.24
C ASN A 61 -7.80 1.13 -3.23
N SER A 62 -7.00 1.79 -4.09
CA SER A 62 -7.01 3.26 -4.21
C SER A 62 -8.37 3.80 -4.67
N THR A 63 -9.15 3.02 -5.43
CA THR A 63 -10.52 3.44 -5.81
C THR A 63 -11.48 3.51 -4.61
N LEU A 64 -11.18 2.81 -3.52
CA LEU A 64 -11.99 2.77 -2.29
C LEU A 64 -11.76 4.00 -1.41
N ILE A 65 -10.63 4.69 -1.59
CA ILE A 65 -10.19 5.80 -0.73
C ILE A 65 -10.68 7.15 -1.30
N ALA A 66 -11.09 8.05 -0.41
CA ALA A 66 -11.47 9.41 -0.75
C ALA A 66 -10.26 10.25 -1.18
N ALA A 67 -10.49 11.37 -1.86
CA ALA A 67 -9.42 12.35 -2.08
C ALA A 67 -8.90 12.89 -0.72
N PRO A 68 -7.59 13.19 -0.58
CA PRO A 68 -6.57 13.21 -1.63
C PRO A 68 -6.01 11.83 -2.00
N GLY A 69 -6.33 10.77 -1.26
CA GLY A 69 -5.74 9.43 -1.39
C GLY A 69 -5.05 8.99 -0.10
N PRO A 70 -4.43 7.80 -0.09
CA PRO A 70 -3.68 7.33 1.08
C PRO A 70 -2.43 8.18 1.34
N CYS A 71 -2.12 8.43 2.61
CA CYS A 71 -0.90 9.11 3.06
C CYS A 71 -0.19 8.23 4.08
N PHE A 72 1.06 7.84 3.82
CA PHE A 72 1.85 7.00 4.72
C PHE A 72 2.96 7.81 5.40
N ILE A 73 3.10 7.63 6.71
CA ILE A 73 4.18 8.21 7.51
C ILE A 73 4.98 7.12 8.22
N MET A 74 6.24 7.42 8.54
CA MET A 74 7.05 6.66 9.49
C MET A 74 6.95 7.36 10.85
N PRO A 75 6.17 6.82 11.81
CA PRO A 75 5.81 7.54 13.04
C PRO A 75 7.01 7.90 13.93
N GLY A 76 8.06 7.08 13.95
CA GLY A 76 9.33 7.34 14.65
C GLY A 76 10.42 7.97 13.79
N GLY A 77 10.12 8.39 12.56
CA GLY A 77 11.16 8.83 11.61
C GLY A 77 12.17 7.70 11.35
N LEU A 78 13.47 7.96 11.58
CA LEU A 78 14.53 6.96 11.43
C LEU A 78 14.37 5.76 12.37
N ASP A 79 13.79 5.95 13.56
CA ASP A 79 13.57 4.87 14.52
C ASP A 79 12.52 3.86 14.04
N SER A 80 11.76 4.21 12.99
CA SER A 80 10.82 3.29 12.32
C SER A 80 11.53 2.27 11.43
N ILE A 81 12.86 2.35 11.29
CA ILE A 81 13.63 1.55 10.33
C ILE A 81 14.65 0.71 11.08
N VAL A 82 14.57 -0.61 10.86
CA VAL A 82 15.59 -1.57 11.30
C VAL A 82 16.22 -2.19 10.07
N CYS A 83 17.49 -1.89 9.80
CA CYS A 83 18.24 -2.46 8.69
C CYS A 83 19.41 -3.34 9.16
N ASP A 84 19.71 -4.43 8.44
CA ASP A 84 20.80 -5.35 8.79
C ASP A 84 22.16 -4.97 8.14
N GLY A 85 22.20 -3.88 7.38
CA GLY A 85 23.37 -3.44 6.60
C GLY A 85 23.73 -4.36 5.43
N ARG A 86 22.91 -5.38 5.14
CA ARG A 86 23.10 -6.41 4.10
C ARG A 86 21.89 -6.51 3.17
N GLY A 87 21.14 -5.41 3.07
CA GLY A 87 20.02 -5.26 2.13
C GLY A 87 18.66 -5.64 2.69
N ARG A 88 18.55 -6.10 3.94
CA ARG A 88 17.22 -6.33 4.54
C ARG A 88 16.87 -5.20 5.49
N ALA A 89 15.63 -4.74 5.41
CA ALA A 89 15.10 -3.75 6.33
C ALA A 89 13.65 -4.08 6.72
N ALA A 90 13.26 -3.75 7.94
CA ALA A 90 11.88 -3.62 8.35
C ALA A 90 11.58 -2.12 8.52
N VAL A 91 10.45 -1.67 7.97
CA VAL A 91 10.00 -0.27 8.01
C VAL A 91 8.61 -0.23 8.61
N GLU A 92 8.47 0.41 9.76
CA GLU A 92 7.18 0.70 10.38
C GLU A 92 6.53 1.90 9.67
N LEU A 93 5.29 1.72 9.26
CA LEU A 93 4.51 2.74 8.57
C LEU A 93 3.13 2.88 9.19
N ARG A 94 2.55 4.07 9.03
CA ARG A 94 1.15 4.32 9.36
C ARG A 94 0.48 5.05 8.20
N ALA A 95 -0.62 4.51 7.70
CA ALA A 95 -1.56 5.29 6.91
C ALA A 95 -2.30 6.26 7.83
N VAL A 96 -2.32 7.55 7.50
CA VAL A 96 -2.94 8.60 8.29
C VAL A 96 -3.85 9.47 7.42
N HIS A 97 -4.84 10.10 8.05
CA HIS A 97 -5.77 11.01 7.38
C HIS A 97 -6.48 10.37 6.17
N THR A 98 -6.62 9.06 6.20
CA THR A 98 -7.13 8.26 5.09
C THR A 98 -8.56 7.85 5.43
N THR A 99 -9.51 8.16 4.54
CA THR A 99 -10.92 7.78 4.72
C THR A 99 -11.47 7.11 3.47
N THR A 100 -12.47 6.25 3.64
CA THR A 100 -13.16 5.63 2.50
C THR A 100 -14.06 6.64 1.78
N LYS A 101 -14.26 6.43 0.48
CA LYS A 101 -14.91 7.39 -0.41
C LYS A 101 -16.40 7.54 -0.17
N VAL A 102 -17.10 6.43 0.05
CA VAL A 102 -18.56 6.37 0.14
C VAL A 102 -19.04 6.34 1.59
N LEU A 103 -18.46 5.48 2.42
CA LEU A 103 -18.88 5.34 3.81
C LEU A 103 -18.21 6.37 4.73
N GLY A 104 -17.12 7.02 4.30
CA GLY A 104 -16.39 7.98 5.13
C GLY A 104 -15.71 7.34 6.34
N LEU A 105 -15.46 6.02 6.31
CA LEU A 105 -14.81 5.32 7.41
C LEU A 105 -13.33 5.69 7.46
N SER A 106 -12.79 5.91 8.66
CA SER A 106 -11.34 6.06 8.83
C SER A 106 -10.63 4.75 8.48
N TYR A 107 -9.54 4.88 7.73
CA TYR A 107 -8.60 3.81 7.40
C TYR A 107 -7.19 4.18 7.86
N ASP A 108 -7.09 4.78 9.05
CA ASP A 108 -5.82 4.94 9.75
C ASP A 108 -5.30 3.55 10.15
N GLN A 109 -4.25 3.10 9.49
CA GLN A 109 -3.79 1.71 9.54
C GLN A 109 -2.30 1.65 9.87
N GLN A 110 -1.89 0.66 10.65
CA GLN A 110 -0.49 0.38 10.95
C GLN A 110 0.05 -0.73 10.05
N TYR A 111 1.30 -0.59 9.66
CA TYR A 111 1.99 -1.54 8.80
C TYR A 111 3.42 -1.77 9.28
N SER A 112 3.93 -2.96 8.98
CA SER A 112 5.37 -3.21 8.93
C SER A 112 5.71 -3.77 7.56
N TRP A 113 6.61 -3.11 6.84
CA TRP A 113 7.06 -3.52 5.51
C TRP A 113 8.47 -4.06 5.62
N HIS A 114 8.62 -5.35 5.30
CA HIS A 114 9.91 -6.01 5.27
C HIS A 114 10.43 -5.98 3.84
N CYS A 115 11.50 -5.23 3.63
CA CYS A 115 12.08 -4.94 2.34
C CYS A 115 13.40 -5.68 2.13
N GLU A 116 13.65 -6.04 0.88
CA GLU A 116 14.94 -6.53 0.41
C GLU A 116 15.45 -5.60 -0.69
N PHE A 117 16.66 -5.07 -0.52
CA PHE A 117 17.37 -4.22 -1.44
C PHE A 117 18.61 -4.94 -1.96
N ASP A 118 19.00 -4.66 -3.20
CA ASP A 118 20.32 -5.05 -3.68
C ASP A 118 21.42 -4.05 -3.27
N ALA A 119 22.67 -4.37 -3.60
CA ALA A 119 23.83 -3.54 -3.26
C ALA A 119 23.87 -2.19 -4.00
N SER A 120 22.99 -1.96 -4.97
CA SER A 120 22.80 -0.67 -5.65
C SER A 120 21.72 0.20 -4.99
N GLY A 121 21.04 -0.32 -3.96
CA GLY A 121 19.92 0.36 -3.31
C GLY A 121 18.57 0.14 -4.01
N THR A 122 18.49 -0.77 -4.97
CA THR A 122 17.24 -1.05 -5.69
C THR A 122 16.34 -1.97 -4.85
N LEU A 123 15.07 -1.60 -4.66
CA LEU A 123 14.09 -2.40 -3.92
C LEU A 123 13.64 -3.63 -4.75
N ARG A 124 13.99 -4.83 -4.28
CA ARG A 124 13.75 -6.11 -4.96
C ARG A 124 12.57 -6.90 -4.41
N ALA A 125 12.26 -6.75 -3.14
CA ALA A 125 11.09 -7.39 -2.55
C ALA A 125 10.49 -6.60 -1.39
N VAL A 126 9.17 -6.74 -1.20
CA VAL A 126 8.40 -6.20 -0.08
C VAL A 126 7.46 -7.26 0.44
N ARG A 127 7.48 -7.51 1.75
CA ARG A 127 6.44 -8.25 2.48
C ARG A 127 5.73 -7.30 3.43
N ILE A 128 4.42 -7.20 3.29
CA ILE A 128 3.56 -6.26 3.99
C ILE A 128 2.80 -7.00 5.09
N TYR A 129 2.96 -6.51 6.32
CA TYR A 129 2.17 -6.87 7.48
C TYR A 129 1.28 -5.69 7.86
N LEU A 130 0.04 -5.94 8.27
CA LEU A 130 -0.93 -4.93 8.66
C LEU A 130 -1.98 -5.51 9.63
N ASP A 131 -2.80 -4.66 10.26
CA ASP A 131 -4.01 -5.13 10.96
C ASP A 131 -5.05 -5.59 9.92
N SER A 132 -5.06 -6.89 9.65
CA SER A 132 -5.94 -7.51 8.67
C SER A 132 -7.42 -7.38 9.03
N ILE A 133 -7.77 -7.38 10.33
CA ILE A 133 -9.17 -7.27 10.77
C ILE A 133 -9.68 -5.86 10.48
N HIS A 134 -8.87 -4.83 10.76
CA HIS A 134 -9.23 -3.46 10.43
C HIS A 134 -9.38 -3.27 8.92
N ALA A 135 -8.42 -3.78 8.13
CA ALA A 135 -8.50 -3.73 6.66
C ALA A 135 -9.73 -4.41 6.10
N GLU A 136 -10.06 -5.61 6.57
CA GLU A 136 -11.25 -6.33 6.13
C GLU A 136 -12.53 -5.56 6.47
N LYS A 137 -12.69 -5.15 7.72
CA LYS A 137 -13.90 -4.43 8.17
C LYS A 137 -14.13 -3.14 7.39
N VAL A 138 -13.09 -2.37 7.11
CA VAL A 138 -13.22 -1.06 6.47
C VAL A 138 -13.31 -1.19 4.95
N LEU A 139 -12.36 -1.87 4.32
CA LEU A 139 -12.25 -1.88 2.86
C LEU A 139 -13.25 -2.81 2.19
N VAL A 140 -13.63 -3.94 2.82
CA VAL A 140 -14.68 -4.82 2.27
C VAL A 140 -16.04 -4.14 2.36
N ALA A 141 -16.37 -3.52 3.49
CA ALA A 141 -17.63 -2.78 3.64
C ALA A 141 -17.75 -1.65 2.60
N GLU A 142 -16.67 -0.90 2.37
CA GLU A 142 -16.63 0.13 1.34
C GLU A 142 -16.82 -0.47 -0.06
N ARG A 143 -16.11 -1.55 -0.40
CA ARG A 143 -16.20 -2.22 -1.70
C ARG A 143 -17.62 -2.70 -2.00
N GLU A 144 -18.26 -3.38 -1.05
CA GLU A 144 -19.64 -3.87 -1.21
C GLU A 144 -20.63 -2.71 -1.33
N THR A 145 -20.42 -1.62 -0.58
CA THR A 145 -21.28 -0.43 -0.68
C THR A 145 -21.15 0.26 -2.04
N GLN A 146 -19.92 0.41 -2.54
CA GLN A 146 -19.69 0.98 -3.88
C GLN A 146 -20.31 0.11 -4.98
N LYS A 147 -20.20 -1.21 -4.85
CA LYS A 147 -20.84 -2.17 -5.77
C LYS A 147 -22.36 -2.04 -5.75
N ALA A 148 -22.98 -2.06 -4.57
CA ALA A 148 -24.42 -1.92 -4.43
C ALA A 148 -24.94 -0.58 -5.01
N ARG A 149 -24.22 0.53 -4.80
CA ARG A 149 -24.57 1.82 -5.40
C ARG A 149 -24.49 1.79 -6.93
N ARG A 150 -23.42 1.23 -7.49
CA ARG A 150 -23.26 1.09 -8.94
C ARG A 150 -24.39 0.24 -9.54
N ASP A 151 -24.73 -0.87 -8.92
CA ASP A 151 -25.78 -1.78 -9.40
C ASP A 151 -27.17 -1.13 -9.32
N SER A 152 -27.41 -0.25 -8.33
CA SER A 152 -28.66 0.53 -8.22
C SER A 152 -28.79 1.68 -9.25
N MET A 153 -27.68 2.12 -9.84
CA MET A 153 -27.66 3.20 -10.84
C MET A 153 -27.78 2.71 -12.29
N VAL A 154 -27.69 1.40 -12.53
CA VAL A 154 -27.99 0.81 -13.84
C VAL A 154 -29.50 0.58 -13.91
N PRO A 155 -30.27 1.36 -14.70
CA PRO A 155 -31.71 1.10 -14.83
C PRO A 155 -31.87 -0.29 -15.43
N SER A 156 -32.70 -1.12 -14.79
CA SER A 156 -33.18 -2.37 -15.36
C SER A 156 -33.72 -2.11 -16.77
N GLY A 157 -32.91 -2.48 -17.76
CA GLY A 157 -33.19 -2.27 -19.17
C GLY A 157 -34.54 -2.89 -19.53
N VAL A 158 -35.36 -2.05 -20.16
CA VAL A 158 -36.55 -2.31 -20.97
C VAL A 158 -36.67 -3.78 -21.40
N LYS A 159 -37.72 -4.46 -20.91
CA LYS A 159 -38.27 -5.62 -21.61
C LYS A 159 -38.93 -5.11 -22.89
N ILE A 160 -38.36 -5.45 -24.04
CA ILE A 160 -39.05 -5.41 -25.34
C ILE A 160 -39.80 -6.73 -25.48
#